data_AF-Q0DYI9-F1
#
_entry.id   AF-Q0DYI9-F1
#
_cell.length_a   1.000
_cell.length_b   1.000
_cell.length_c   1.000
_cell.angle_alpha   90.00
_cell.angle_beta   90.00
_cell.angle_gamma   90.00
#
_symmetry.space_group_name_H-M   'P 1'
#
loop_
_entity.id
_entity.type
_entity.pdbx_description
1 polymer ?
#
loop_
_entity_poly.entity_id
_entity_poly.type
_entity_poly.pdbx_seq_one_letter_code
_entity_poly.pdbx_strand_id
1 'polypeptide(L)' 'LPSLVDDNACRTIGRLIAERSMDADVFAMSYEPKKNERIEGKLGIVIDTIKEHGIIFV' A
#
# COMPACT_ATOMS: atom_id res chain seq x y z
N LEU A 1 -1.45 17.15 -2.88
CA LEU A 1 -0.20 16.69 -2.26
C LEU A 1 0.92 17.67 -2.63
N PRO A 2 1.75 18.12 -1.68
CA PRO A 2 2.88 19.02 -1.96
C PRO A 2 4.02 18.37 -2.78
N SER A 3 4.17 17.05 -2.71
CA SER A 3 5.09 16.24 -3.51
C SER A 3 4.41 14.94 -3.93
N LEU A 4 4.81 14.40 -5.09
CA LEU A 4 4.29 13.14 -5.63
C LEU A 4 5.26 11.97 -5.41
N VAL A 5 6.42 12.23 -4.79
CA VAL A 5 7.50 11.25 -4.66
C VAL A 5 8.00 11.10 -3.23
N ASP A 6 7.43 11.81 -2.27
CA ASP A 6 7.80 11.68 -0.86
C ASP A 6 7.01 10.58 -0.14
N ASP A 7 7.34 10.36 1.13
CA ASP A 7 6.69 9.35 1.95
C ASP A 7 5.20 9.65 2.21
N ASN A 8 4.79 10.92 2.18
CA ASN A 8 3.38 11.30 2.34
C ASN A 8 2.57 10.94 1.10
N ALA A 9 3.16 11.02 -0.09
CA ALA A 9 2.56 10.49 -1.30
C ALA A 9 2.35 8.98 -1.18
N CYS A 10 3.34 8.23 -0.67
CA CYS A 10 3.21 6.78 -0.43
C CYS A 10 2.07 6.45 0.54
N ARG A 11 1.97 7.13 1.69
CA ARG A 11 0.86 6.95 2.64
C ARG A 11 -0.50 7.29 2.01
N THR A 12 -0.56 8.36 1.24
CA THR A 12 -1.81 8.77 0.57
C THR A 12 -2.26 7.71 -0.43
N ILE A 13 -1.33 7.13 -1.19
CA ILE A 13 -1.62 6.05 -2.14
C ILE A 13 -2.02 4.76 -1.41
N GLY A 14 -1.29 4.36 -0.36
CA GLY A 14 -1.63 3.16 0.39
C GLY A 14 -3.02 3.22 1.02
N ARG A 15 -3.36 4.36 1.63
CA ARG A 15 -4.71 4.60 2.16
C ARG A 15 -5.78 4.58 1.06
N LEU A 16 -5.53 5.26 -0.06
CA LEU A 16 -6.47 5.28 -1.18
C LEU A 16 -6.72 3.88 -1.75
N ILE A 17 -5.68 3.05 -1.87
CA ILE A 17 -5.82 1.66 -2.32
C ILE A 17 -6.71 0.89 -1.36
N ALA A 18 -6.45 0.96 -0.04
CA ALA A 18 -7.26 0.25 0.96
C ALA A 18 -8.73 0.71 0.95
N GLU A 19 -8.99 2.03 0.95
CA GLU A 19 -10.34 2.59 0.87
C GLU A 19 -11.10 2.06 -0.36
N ARG A 20 -10.46 2.10 -1.55
CA ARG A 20 -11.07 1.64 -2.80
C ARG A 20 -11.24 0.12 -2.86
N SER A 21 -10.33 -0.64 -2.26
CA SER A 21 -10.46 -2.09 -2.15
C SER A 21 -11.66 -2.46 -1.27
N MET A 22 -11.81 -1.82 -0.10
CA MET A 22 -12.94 -2.05 0.78
C MET A 22 -14.28 -1.62 0.17
N ASP A 23 -14.32 -0.48 -0.54
CA ASP A 23 -15.50 -0.05 -1.32
C ASP A 23 -15.92 -1.11 -2.36
N ALA A 24 -14.97 -1.89 -2.84
CA ALA A 24 -15.16 -2.98 -3.81
C ALA A 24 -15.30 -4.37 -3.17
N ASP A 25 -15.48 -4.47 -1.84
CA ASP A 25 -15.60 -5.74 -1.08
C ASP A 25 -14.34 -6.62 -1.16
N VAL A 26 -13.16 -6.01 -1.36
CA VAL A 26 -11.86 -6.69 -1.40
C VAL A 26 -11.10 -6.41 -0.10
N PHE A 27 -10.92 -7.44 0.73
CA PHE A 27 -10.25 -7.34 2.04
C PHE A 27 -8.94 -8.13 2.14
N ALA A 28 -8.57 -8.87 1.10
CA ALA A 28 -7.34 -9.65 1.04
C ALA A 28 -6.63 -9.47 -0.30
N MET A 29 -5.30 -9.38 -0.29
CA MET A 29 -4.47 -9.27 -1.50
C MET A 29 -3.12 -9.95 -1.30
N SER A 30 -2.44 -10.28 -2.39
CA SER A 30 -1.03 -10.67 -2.37
C SER A 30 -0.20 -9.61 -3.09
N TYR A 31 1.06 -9.46 -2.67
CA TYR A 31 2.04 -8.67 -3.41
C TYR A 31 3.24 -9.56 -3.72
N GLU A 32 3.48 -9.77 -5.01
CA GLU A 32 4.62 -10.55 -5.49
C GLU A 32 5.80 -9.62 -5.79
N PRO A 33 6.84 -9.61 -4.94
CA PRO A 33 8.03 -8.80 -5.20
C PRO A 33 8.79 -9.36 -6.41
N LYS A 34 9.36 -8.46 -7.21
CA LYS A 34 10.27 -8.84 -8.29
C LYS A 34 11.54 -9.50 -7.74
N LYS A 35 12.29 -10.16 -8.63
CA LYS A 35 13.60 -10.75 -8.26
C LYS A 35 14.50 -9.68 -7.61
N ASN A 36 14.92 -9.94 -6.38
CA ASN A 36 15.73 -9.05 -5.53
C ASN A 36 15.04 -7.75 -5.08
N GLU A 37 13.73 -7.61 -5.25
CA GLU A 37 12.98 -6.47 -4.71
C GLU A 37 12.78 -6.67 -3.20
N ARG A 38 13.12 -5.64 -2.44
CA ARG A 38 12.95 -5.63 -0.99
C ARG A 38 11.76 -4.75 -0.65
N ILE A 39 10.90 -5.24 0.24
CA ILE A 39 9.79 -4.47 0.79
C ILE A 39 10.38 -3.54 1.86
N GLU A 40 10.96 -2.43 1.42
CA GLU A 40 11.55 -1.39 2.26
C GLU A 40 11.36 0.00 1.64
N GLY A 41 11.65 1.05 2.43
CA GLY A 41 11.47 2.44 2.00
C GLY A 41 10.04 2.73 1.52
N LYS A 42 9.91 3.35 0.35
CA LYS A 42 8.61 3.75 -0.22
C LYS A 42 7.66 2.58 -0.43
N LEU A 43 8.17 1.43 -0.87
CA LEU A 43 7.36 0.24 -1.09
C LEU A 43 6.83 -0.32 0.24
N GLY A 44 7.68 -0.36 1.25
CA GLY A 44 7.28 -0.71 2.62
C GLY A 44 6.17 0.20 3.13
N ILE A 45 6.35 1.52 3.02
CA ILE A 45 5.34 2.51 3.47
C ILE A 45 3.98 2.28 2.80
N VAL A 46 3.94 2.03 1.48
CA VAL A 46 2.67 1.75 0.78
C VAL A 46 2.02 0.48 1.33
N ILE A 47 2.78 -0.62 1.41
CA ILE A 47 2.27 -1.92 1.86
C ILE A 47 1.79 -1.86 3.31
N ASP A 48 2.56 -1.23 4.20
CA ASP A 48 2.21 -1.09 5.61
C ASP A 48 0.96 -0.22 5.78
N THR A 49 0.85 0.87 5.02
CA THR A 49 -0.35 1.72 5.07
C THR A 49 -1.59 0.94 4.61
N ILE A 50 -1.50 0.11 3.56
CA ILE A 50 -2.63 -0.72 3.11
C ILE A 50 -3.05 -1.69 4.21
N LYS A 51 -2.08 -2.36 4.88
CA LYS A 51 -2.33 -3.27 6.00
C LYS A 51 -3.01 -2.59 7.18
N GLU A 52 -2.49 -1.43 7.58
CA GLU A 52 -3.02 -0.64 8.70
C GLU A 52 -4.48 -0.20 8.48
N HIS A 53 -4.92 -0.09 7.22
CA HIS A 53 -6.28 0.31 6.84
C HIS A 53 -7.23 -0.88 6.61
N GLY A 54 -6.89 -2.07 7.11
CA GLY A 54 -7.84 -3.20 7.21
C GLY A 54 -7.75 -4.24 6.10
N ILE A 55 -6.73 -4.17 5.24
CA ILE A 55 -6.50 -5.17 4.20
C ILE A 55 -5.49 -6.22 4.68
N ILE A 56 -5.82 -7.50 4.53
CA ILE A 56 -4.94 -8.62 4.85
C ILE A 56 -4.03 -8.93 3.65
N PHE A 57 -2.73 -9.15 3.89
CA PHE A 57 -1.83 -9.68 2.87
C PHE A 57 -1.68 -11.20 3.04
N VAL A 58 -1.91 -11.96 1.97
CA VAL A 58 -1.79 -13.43 1.91
C VAL A 58 -0.52 -13.87 1.17
#